data_AF-A0AAF0M383-F1
#
_entry.id   AF-A0AAF0M383-F1
#
_cell.length_a   1.000
_cell.length_b   1.000
_cell.length_c   1.000
_cell.angle_alpha   90.00
_cell.angle_beta   90.00
_cell.angle_gamma   90.00
#
_symmetry.space_group_name_H-M   'P 1'
#
loop_
_entity.id
_entity.type
_entity.pdbx_description
1 polymer ?
#
loop_
_entity_poly.entity_id
_entity_poly.type
_entity_poly.pdbx_seq_one_letter_code
_entity_poly.pdbx_strand_id
1 'polypeptide(L)'
;MQVRRGDFTEPDTLPTAFADPSRVLIVSGPADPEPHRIAVEAAVTAGAEHLVYTAHMATSPDSHFGPARQHAVTEQDLAATGIATTSLRNGFHASSAPFMLGAGLRTGELRLPADGPVAWTAQADLAVAAAIALTDPDRLHGTTPPLTASRALDMDELAEVVSRITGSTVTRTVVDEDEYRAALVAGGLPEAFAPMMTGFFAAARDGEFATVDPTLADLLDREPRSIEDVLADTLRAY
;
A
#
# COMPACT_ATOMS: atom_id res chain seq x y z
N MET A 1 -21.66 -4.09 -15.64
CA MET A 1 -21.21 -4.05 -14.24
C MET A 1 -22.44 -4.18 -13.35
N GLN A 2 -22.42 -5.11 -12.40
CA GLN A 2 -23.45 -5.24 -11.36
C GLN A 2 -22.86 -4.69 -10.05
N VAL A 3 -23.66 -3.97 -9.26
CA VAL A 3 -23.27 -3.47 -7.94
C VAL A 3 -24.06 -4.24 -6.88
N ARG A 4 -23.38 -4.71 -5.85
CA ARG A 4 -23.97 -5.45 -4.71
C ARG A 4 -23.43 -4.85 -3.41
N ARG A 5 -24.26 -4.77 -2.38
CA ARG A 5 -23.81 -4.37 -1.03
C ARG A 5 -23.02 -5.53 -0.43
N GLY A 6 -21.82 -5.24 0.07
CA GLY A 6 -21.01 -6.11 0.90
C GLY A 6 -20.15 -5.26 1.81
N ASP A 7 -20.15 -5.59 3.10
CA ASP A 7 -19.38 -4.92 4.15
C ASP A 7 -18.65 -5.99 4.97
N PHE A 8 -17.33 -5.90 5.03
CA PHE A 8 -16.50 -6.88 5.74
C PHE A 8 -16.70 -6.84 7.26
N THR A 9 -17.30 -5.77 7.79
CA THR A 9 -17.70 -5.61 9.19
C THR A 9 -19.14 -6.07 9.46
N GLU A 10 -19.91 -6.37 8.42
CA GLU A 10 -21.26 -6.93 8.50
C GLU A 10 -21.32 -8.25 7.71
N PRO A 11 -20.83 -9.38 8.27
CA PRO A 11 -20.66 -10.65 7.55
C PRO A 11 -21.92 -11.14 6.81
N ASP A 12 -23.10 -10.88 7.37
CA ASP A 12 -24.40 -11.27 6.79
C ASP A 12 -24.68 -10.63 5.42
N THR A 13 -23.96 -9.56 5.07
CA THR A 13 -24.07 -8.90 3.75
C THR A 13 -23.29 -9.62 2.64
N LEU A 14 -22.27 -10.41 3.00
CA LEU A 14 -21.30 -10.96 2.05
C LEU A 14 -21.81 -12.14 1.20
N PRO A 15 -22.69 -13.05 1.67
CA PRO A 15 -23.21 -14.12 0.82
C PRO A 15 -23.90 -13.61 -0.45
N THR A 16 -24.64 -12.50 -0.33
CA THR A 16 -25.28 -11.87 -1.51
C THR A 16 -24.25 -11.15 -2.37
N ALA A 17 -23.27 -10.47 -1.75
CA ALA A 17 -22.20 -9.79 -2.48
C ALA A 17 -21.41 -10.77 -3.36
N PHE A 18 -21.05 -11.92 -2.78
CA PHE A 18 -20.26 -12.96 -3.43
C PHE A 18 -21.09 -14.03 -4.14
N ALA A 19 -22.36 -13.83 -4.49
CA ALA A 19 -23.11 -14.87 -5.20
C ALA A 19 -22.46 -15.24 -6.57
N ASP A 20 -22.14 -16.52 -6.74
CA ASP A 20 -21.59 -17.19 -7.93
C ASP A 20 -20.26 -16.61 -8.50
N PRO A 21 -19.18 -16.44 -7.71
CA PRO A 21 -17.94 -15.88 -8.22
C PRO A 21 -16.96 -16.99 -8.61
N SER A 22 -16.47 -17.03 -9.85
CA SER A 22 -15.34 -17.92 -10.16
C SER A 22 -14.03 -17.39 -9.55
N ARG A 23 -13.86 -16.06 -9.49
CA ARG A 23 -12.65 -15.40 -8.98
C ARG A 23 -13.02 -14.14 -8.21
N VAL A 24 -12.31 -13.85 -7.12
CA VAL A 24 -12.57 -12.69 -6.26
C VAL A 24 -11.29 -11.91 -6.00
N LEU A 25 -11.32 -10.60 -6.24
CA LEU A 25 -10.29 -9.68 -5.76
C LEU A 25 -10.74 -9.09 -4.42
N ILE A 26 -9.98 -9.38 -3.38
CA ILE A 26 -10.11 -8.77 -2.06
C ILE A 26 -9.11 -7.63 -2.00
N VAL A 27 -9.63 -6.41 -2.14
CA VAL A 27 -8.85 -5.20 -1.87
C VAL A 27 -8.78 -5.02 -0.36
N SER A 28 -7.57 -5.01 0.18
CA SER A 28 -7.31 -4.84 1.61
C SER A 28 -7.90 -3.53 2.12
N GLY A 29 -8.57 -3.61 3.27
CA GLY A 29 -9.06 -2.47 4.03
C GLY A 29 -8.01 -1.92 5.01
N PRO A 30 -8.42 -1.02 5.92
CA PRO A 30 -7.55 -0.51 6.98
C PRO A 30 -7.07 -1.65 7.88
N ALA A 31 -6.02 -1.36 8.67
CA ALA A 31 -5.10 -2.29 9.34
C ALA A 31 -5.67 -3.34 10.36
N ASP A 32 -6.91 -3.79 10.22
CA ASP A 32 -7.48 -4.93 10.95
C ASP A 32 -7.53 -6.16 10.03
N PRO A 33 -6.91 -7.30 10.39
CA PRO A 33 -6.96 -8.51 9.58
C PRO A 33 -8.31 -9.23 9.65
N GLU A 34 -9.12 -8.98 10.70
CA GLU A 34 -10.38 -9.69 10.92
C GLU A 34 -11.41 -9.46 9.79
N PRO A 35 -11.65 -8.23 9.32
CA PRO A 35 -12.45 -7.99 8.11
C PRO A 35 -11.93 -8.72 6.87
N HIS A 36 -10.61 -8.86 6.71
CA HIS A 36 -10.04 -9.61 5.58
C HIS A 36 -10.36 -11.10 5.69
N ARG A 37 -10.18 -11.69 6.88
CA ARG A 37 -10.51 -13.09 7.14
C ARG A 37 -11.99 -13.39 6.85
N ILE A 38 -12.88 -12.51 7.31
CA ILE A 38 -14.33 -12.59 7.03
C ILE A 38 -14.58 -12.56 5.52
N ALA A 39 -13.92 -11.67 4.78
CA ALA A 39 -14.06 -11.60 3.32
C ALA A 39 -13.56 -12.86 2.61
N VAL A 40 -12.41 -13.39 3.03
CA VAL A 40 -11.81 -14.64 2.52
C VAL A 40 -12.76 -15.81 2.74
N GLU A 41 -13.25 -16.00 3.98
CA GLU A 41 -14.17 -17.08 4.34
C GLU A 41 -15.49 -17.00 3.56
N ALA A 42 -16.04 -15.79 3.41
CA ALA A 42 -17.26 -15.58 2.66
C ALA A 42 -17.08 -15.90 1.17
N ALA A 43 -15.96 -15.50 0.56
CA ALA A 43 -15.64 -15.80 -0.83
C ALA A 43 -15.47 -17.33 -1.05
N VAL A 44 -14.76 -18.01 -0.16
CA VAL A 44 -14.61 -19.48 -0.19
C VAL A 44 -15.97 -20.16 -0.06
N THR A 45 -16.80 -19.73 0.91
CA THR A 45 -18.14 -20.29 1.15
C THR A 45 -19.05 -20.11 -0.06
N ALA A 46 -18.90 -19.00 -0.79
CA ALA A 46 -19.66 -18.73 -2.01
C ALA A 46 -19.16 -19.51 -3.24
N GLY A 47 -18.09 -20.31 -3.11
CA GLY A 47 -17.57 -21.16 -4.16
C GLY A 47 -16.50 -20.50 -5.04
N ALA A 48 -15.80 -19.47 -4.55
CA ALA A 48 -14.66 -18.91 -5.27
C ALA A 48 -13.59 -19.97 -5.54
N GLU A 49 -13.13 -20.06 -6.80
CA GLU A 49 -12.09 -21.00 -7.21
C GLU A 49 -10.69 -20.38 -7.09
N HIS A 50 -10.60 -19.04 -7.14
CA HIS A 50 -9.35 -18.29 -7.01
C HIS A 50 -9.56 -16.95 -6.28
N LEU A 51 -8.73 -16.69 -5.28
CA LEU A 51 -8.67 -15.40 -4.59
C LEU A 51 -7.43 -14.60 -5.01
N VAL A 52 -7.64 -13.34 -5.34
CA VAL A 52 -6.57 -12.35 -5.51
C VAL A 52 -6.65 -11.38 -4.34
N TYR A 53 -5.53 -11.08 -3.70
CA TYR A 53 -5.47 -10.19 -2.55
C TYR A 53 -4.43 -9.10 -2.74
N THR A 54 -4.75 -7.86 -2.39
CA THR A 54 -3.77 -6.75 -2.39
C THR A 54 -3.01 -6.75 -1.07
N ALA A 55 -1.86 -7.40 -1.03
CA ALA A 55 -0.91 -7.32 0.07
C ALA A 55 0.05 -6.13 -0.08
N HIS A 56 1.02 -6.05 0.83
CA HIS A 56 2.03 -4.99 0.84
C HIS A 56 3.45 -5.56 0.63
N MET A 57 4.36 -4.82 0.01
CA MET A 57 5.73 -5.28 -0.27
C MET A 57 6.50 -5.69 0.99
N ALA A 58 6.27 -4.98 2.10
CA ALA A 58 6.90 -5.23 3.39
C ALA A 58 6.24 -6.35 4.21
N THR A 59 5.31 -7.13 3.64
CA THR A 59 4.54 -8.15 4.37
C THR A 59 5.47 -9.11 5.11
N SER A 60 5.48 -9.00 6.44
CA SER A 60 6.32 -9.75 7.36
C SER A 60 5.74 -9.64 8.77
N PRO A 61 5.74 -10.71 9.59
CA PRO A 61 5.36 -10.64 11.00
C PRO A 61 6.29 -9.74 11.83
N ASP A 62 7.52 -9.55 11.36
CA ASP A 62 8.57 -8.80 12.07
C ASP A 62 8.71 -7.34 11.59
N SER A 63 7.89 -6.92 10.61
CA SER A 63 7.93 -5.56 10.07
C SER A 63 7.70 -4.51 11.15
N HIS A 64 8.44 -3.41 11.12
CA HIS A 64 8.19 -2.24 11.95
C HIS A 64 6.87 -1.55 11.56
N PHE A 65 6.45 -1.69 10.31
CA PHE A 65 5.22 -1.11 9.78
C PHE A 65 4.01 -1.96 10.15
N GLY A 66 3.19 -1.45 11.08
CA GLY A 66 2.00 -2.14 11.61
C GLY A 66 1.13 -2.82 10.55
N PRO A 67 0.70 -2.12 9.48
CA PRO A 67 -0.10 -2.72 8.41
C PRO A 67 0.54 -3.92 7.71
N ALA A 68 1.87 -3.95 7.56
CA ALA A 68 2.55 -5.07 6.92
C ALA A 68 2.48 -6.36 7.75
N ARG A 69 2.47 -6.26 9.09
CA ARG A 69 2.21 -7.40 9.97
C ARG A 69 0.80 -7.95 9.80
N GLN A 70 -0.17 -7.08 9.52
CA GLN A 70 -1.57 -7.48 9.30
C GLN A 70 -1.75 -8.20 7.97
N HIS A 71 -1.08 -7.73 6.92
CA HIS A 71 -1.00 -8.46 5.66
C HIS A 71 -0.37 -9.84 5.84
N ALA A 72 0.59 -10.02 6.76
CA ALA A 72 1.19 -11.32 7.02
C ALA A 72 0.19 -12.30 7.65
N VAL A 73 -0.71 -11.80 8.52
CA VAL A 73 -1.84 -12.58 9.05
C VAL A 73 -2.79 -12.97 7.90
N THR A 74 -3.19 -12.02 7.05
CA THR A 74 -4.08 -12.33 5.93
C THR A 74 -3.45 -13.29 4.90
N GLU A 75 -2.14 -13.22 4.64
CA GLU A 75 -1.45 -14.21 3.80
C GLU A 75 -1.50 -15.63 4.41
N GLN A 76 -1.46 -15.76 5.74
CA GLN A 76 -1.66 -17.04 6.41
C GLN A 76 -3.10 -17.54 6.28
N ASP A 77 -4.09 -16.66 6.44
CA ASP A 77 -5.50 -17.01 6.25
C ASP A 77 -5.76 -17.49 4.82
N LEU A 78 -5.21 -16.79 3.82
CA LEU A 78 -5.28 -17.18 2.41
C LEU A 78 -4.65 -18.56 2.17
N ALA A 79 -3.47 -18.82 2.71
CA ALA A 79 -2.80 -20.11 2.59
C ALA A 79 -3.59 -21.26 3.24
N ALA A 80 -4.33 -20.96 4.32
CA ALA A 80 -5.15 -21.94 5.03
C ALA A 80 -6.43 -22.34 4.28
N THR A 81 -6.88 -21.56 3.29
CA THR A 81 -8.11 -21.84 2.52
C THR A 81 -8.05 -23.12 1.68
N GLY A 82 -6.85 -23.49 1.22
CA GLY A 82 -6.66 -24.63 0.31
C GLY A 82 -7.14 -24.42 -1.13
N ILE A 83 -7.64 -23.23 -1.48
CA ILE A 83 -7.99 -22.87 -2.87
C ILE A 83 -6.85 -22.09 -3.53
N ALA A 84 -6.92 -21.87 -4.85
CA ALA A 84 -5.92 -21.09 -5.55
C ALA A 84 -5.90 -19.65 -5.03
N THR A 85 -4.71 -19.10 -4.80
CA THR A 85 -4.54 -17.72 -4.32
C THR A 85 -3.42 -17.00 -5.06
N THR A 86 -3.57 -15.67 -5.17
CA THR A 86 -2.52 -14.76 -5.63
C THR A 86 -2.45 -13.57 -4.66
N SER A 87 -1.36 -13.48 -3.88
CA SER A 87 -1.08 -12.35 -2.99
C SER A 87 -0.19 -11.34 -3.71
N LEU A 88 -0.77 -10.20 -4.08
CA LEU A 88 -0.09 -9.12 -4.78
C LEU A 88 0.64 -8.23 -3.77
N ARG A 89 1.95 -8.42 -3.62
CA ARG A 89 2.78 -7.62 -2.72
C ARG A 89 3.06 -6.25 -3.30
N ASN A 90 2.07 -5.36 -3.21
CA ASN A 90 2.11 -4.03 -3.79
C ASN A 90 3.21 -3.16 -3.17
N GLY A 91 3.93 -2.42 -4.00
CA GLY A 91 4.83 -1.36 -3.57
C GLY A 91 4.10 -0.23 -2.84
N PHE A 92 4.85 0.57 -2.09
CA PHE A 92 4.26 1.61 -1.25
C PHE A 92 3.53 2.65 -2.10
N HIS A 93 2.26 2.94 -1.82
CA HIS A 93 1.45 3.78 -2.71
C HIS A 93 2.01 5.21 -2.83
N ALA A 94 2.35 5.63 -4.05
CA ALA A 94 2.84 6.98 -4.34
C ALA A 94 1.82 8.07 -4.02
N SER A 95 0.52 7.77 -4.07
CA SER A 95 -0.55 8.70 -3.69
C SER A 95 -0.56 9.04 -2.19
N SER A 96 0.12 8.26 -1.36
CA SER A 96 0.31 8.55 0.06
C SER A 96 1.39 9.60 0.31
N ALA A 97 2.27 9.87 -0.67
CA ALA A 97 3.40 10.79 -0.49
C ALA A 97 2.98 12.19 0.01
N PRO A 98 1.94 12.86 -0.54
CA PRO A 98 1.52 14.16 -0.02
C PRO A 98 1.08 14.13 1.44
N PHE A 99 0.43 13.03 1.87
CA PHE A 99 0.06 12.84 3.26
C PHE A 99 1.31 12.67 4.16
N MET A 100 2.31 11.91 3.70
CA MET A 100 3.57 11.71 4.42
C MET A 100 4.38 13.00 4.58
N LEU A 101 4.38 13.85 3.56
CA LEU A 101 5.02 15.18 3.60
C LEU A 101 4.24 16.19 4.47
N GLY A 102 2.95 15.94 4.66
CA GLY A 102 2.10 16.63 5.63
C GLY A 102 2.06 18.15 5.46
N ALA A 103 2.11 18.87 6.58
CA ALA A 103 2.09 20.34 6.59
C ALA A 103 3.33 20.96 5.92
N GLY A 104 4.43 20.21 5.83
CA GLY A 104 5.69 20.67 5.26
C GLY A 104 5.59 21.05 3.79
N LEU A 105 4.64 20.47 3.05
CA LEU A 105 4.30 20.89 1.68
C LEU A 105 3.87 22.37 1.60
N ARG A 106 3.23 22.90 2.64
CA ARG A 106 2.77 24.30 2.68
C ARG A 106 3.79 25.24 3.33
N THR A 107 4.53 24.75 4.34
CA THR A 107 5.49 25.58 5.08
C THR A 107 6.86 25.67 4.40
N GLY A 108 7.18 24.75 3.49
CA GLY A 108 8.52 24.63 2.88
C GLY A 108 9.54 23.91 3.77
N GLU A 109 9.13 23.41 4.94
CA GLU A 109 10.00 22.65 5.85
C GLU A 109 9.32 21.33 6.26
N LEU A 110 9.91 20.21 5.86
CA LEU A 110 9.55 18.87 6.31
C LEU A 110 10.30 18.56 7.60
N ARG A 111 9.60 18.45 8.73
CA ARG A 111 10.18 18.00 10.00
C ARG A 111 9.83 16.55 10.22
N LEU A 112 10.70 15.65 9.75
CA LEU A 112 10.44 14.21 9.66
C LEU A 112 11.58 13.42 10.34
N PRO A 113 11.30 12.26 10.96
CA PRO A 113 12.35 11.38 11.45
C PRO A 113 13.29 10.90 10.35
N ALA A 114 14.45 10.38 10.73
CA ALA A 114 15.36 9.70 9.80
C ALA A 114 14.64 8.49 9.17
N ASP A 115 14.85 8.28 7.87
CA ASP A 115 14.19 7.26 7.06
C ASP A 115 15.19 6.51 6.17
N GLY A 116 14.67 5.76 5.20
CA GLY A 116 15.43 5.14 4.13
C GLY A 116 14.60 5.04 2.85
N PRO A 117 15.15 4.47 1.76
CA PRO A 117 14.50 4.49 0.45
C PRO A 117 13.16 3.76 0.41
N VAL A 118 12.19 4.34 -0.30
CA VAL A 118 10.83 3.79 -0.49
C VAL A 118 10.50 3.67 -1.96
N ALA A 119 10.11 2.48 -2.42
CA ALA A 119 9.64 2.21 -3.77
C ALA A 119 8.20 2.73 -3.97
N TRP A 120 8.07 4.05 -4.14
CA TRP A 120 6.79 4.73 -4.32
C TRP A 120 6.11 4.35 -5.64
N THR A 121 5.08 3.53 -5.56
CA THR A 121 4.46 2.86 -6.70
C THR A 121 3.08 3.42 -7.02
N ALA A 122 2.84 3.70 -8.30
CA ALA A 122 1.59 4.25 -8.78
C ALA A 122 0.43 3.25 -8.61
N GLN A 123 -0.63 3.65 -7.91
CA GLN A 123 -1.81 2.79 -7.71
C GLN A 123 -2.48 2.37 -9.03
N ALA A 124 -2.43 3.22 -10.06
CA ALA A 124 -2.95 2.89 -11.38
C ALA A 124 -2.25 1.68 -12.02
N ASP A 125 -0.93 1.55 -11.79
CA ASP A 125 -0.13 0.44 -12.31
C ASP A 125 -0.39 -0.84 -11.52
N LEU A 126 -0.49 -0.72 -10.20
CA LEU A 126 -0.90 -1.83 -9.32
C LEU A 126 -2.31 -2.34 -9.65
N ALA A 127 -3.23 -1.46 -10.04
CA ALA A 127 -4.57 -1.85 -10.49
C ALA A 127 -4.53 -2.66 -11.80
N VAL A 128 -3.60 -2.36 -12.71
CA VAL A 128 -3.39 -3.20 -13.91
C VAL A 128 -2.85 -4.57 -13.52
N ALA A 129 -1.88 -4.66 -12.60
CA ALA A 129 -1.40 -5.94 -12.09
C ALA A 129 -2.53 -6.76 -11.42
N ALA A 130 -3.40 -6.12 -10.66
CA ALA A 130 -4.57 -6.77 -10.06
C ALA A 130 -5.57 -7.27 -11.11
N ALA A 131 -5.81 -6.49 -12.17
CA ALA A 131 -6.66 -6.91 -13.28
C ALA A 131 -6.05 -8.11 -14.05
N ILE A 132 -4.73 -8.13 -14.25
CA ILE A 132 -4.03 -9.26 -14.85
C ILE A 132 -4.18 -10.51 -13.97
N ALA A 133 -3.88 -10.41 -12.68
CA ALA A 133 -4.03 -11.53 -11.74
C ALA A 133 -5.45 -12.13 -11.72
N LEU A 134 -6.47 -11.28 -11.87
CA LEU A 134 -7.87 -11.72 -11.95
C LEU A 134 -8.23 -12.38 -13.28
N THR A 135 -7.68 -11.91 -14.39
CA THR A 135 -8.11 -12.32 -15.74
C THR A 135 -7.25 -13.43 -16.33
N ASP A 136 -5.98 -13.49 -15.95
CA ASP A 136 -4.96 -14.43 -16.40
C ASP A 136 -4.26 -15.06 -15.17
N PRO A 137 -4.88 -16.07 -14.53
CA PRO A 137 -4.38 -16.63 -13.28
C PRO A 137 -3.05 -17.33 -13.50
N ASP A 138 -2.80 -17.86 -14.70
CA ASP A 138 -1.57 -18.58 -15.05
C ASP A 138 -0.33 -17.67 -15.04
N ARG A 139 -0.54 -16.35 -15.12
CA ARG A 139 0.52 -15.35 -15.16
C ARG A 139 1.04 -14.97 -13.78
N LEU A 140 0.21 -15.08 -12.73
CA LEU A 140 0.58 -14.76 -11.36
C LEU A 140 -0.08 -15.73 -10.38
N HIS A 141 0.75 -16.49 -9.66
CA HIS A 141 0.30 -17.47 -8.66
C HIS A 141 1.03 -17.32 -7.34
N GLY A 142 0.32 -17.62 -6.25
CA GLY A 142 0.87 -17.54 -4.90
C GLY A 142 1.26 -16.12 -4.55
N THR A 143 2.31 -15.98 -3.74
CA THR A 143 2.83 -14.67 -3.34
C THR A 143 3.74 -14.11 -4.42
N THR A 144 3.46 -12.91 -4.92
CA THR A 144 4.29 -12.26 -5.94
C THR A 144 5.61 -11.76 -5.34
N PRO A 145 6.66 -11.60 -6.17
CA PRO A 145 7.69 -10.61 -5.89
C PRO A 145 7.08 -9.21 -5.65
N PRO A 146 7.80 -8.28 -5.00
CA PRO A 146 7.32 -6.92 -4.80
C PRO A 146 6.93 -6.22 -6.11
N LEU A 147 5.68 -5.81 -6.24
CA LEU A 147 5.20 -5.08 -7.41
C LEU A 147 5.52 -3.59 -7.23
N THR A 148 6.67 -3.15 -7.76
CA THR A 148 7.27 -1.87 -7.35
C THR A 148 7.56 -0.96 -8.54
N ALA A 149 7.75 0.33 -8.25
CA ALA A 149 8.23 1.30 -9.22
C ALA A 149 9.70 1.10 -9.60
N SER A 150 10.12 1.87 -10.60
CA SER A 150 11.47 1.92 -11.19
C SER A 150 12.66 1.97 -10.23
N ARG A 151 12.40 2.60 -9.09
CA ARG A 151 13.37 3.22 -8.19
C ARG A 151 12.73 3.46 -6.83
N ALA A 152 13.56 3.48 -5.79
CA ALA A 152 13.18 3.89 -4.46
C ALA A 152 13.70 5.30 -4.17
N LEU A 153 12.93 6.11 -3.45
CA LEU A 153 13.31 7.44 -2.99
C LEU A 153 13.10 7.57 -1.49
N ASP A 154 14.04 8.20 -0.80
CA ASP A 154 13.84 8.66 0.57
C ASP A 154 13.09 10.02 0.63
N MET A 155 12.85 10.53 1.84
CA MET A 155 12.16 11.79 2.07
C MET A 155 12.95 13.04 1.64
N ASP A 156 14.29 12.98 1.59
CA ASP A 156 15.11 14.09 1.07
C ASP A 156 14.95 14.20 -0.44
N GLU A 157 15.08 13.08 -1.15
CA GLU A 157 14.88 13.02 -2.60
C GLU A 157 13.43 13.39 -2.98
N LEU A 158 12.46 13.00 -2.14
CA LEU A 158 11.07 13.39 -2.32
C LEU A 158 10.85 14.91 -2.14
N ALA A 159 11.54 15.53 -1.18
CA ALA A 159 11.53 16.99 -1.00
C ALA A 159 12.10 17.72 -2.22
N GLU A 160 13.18 17.19 -2.82
CA GLU A 160 13.74 17.73 -4.04
C GLU A 160 12.76 17.61 -5.22
N VAL A 161 12.10 16.46 -5.38
CA VAL A 161 11.07 16.26 -6.41
C VAL A 161 9.97 17.30 -6.28
N VAL A 162 9.43 17.49 -5.06
CA VAL A 162 8.38 18.49 -4.82
C VAL A 162 8.90 19.91 -5.08
N SER A 163 10.13 20.22 -4.69
CA SER A 163 10.73 21.53 -4.95
C SER A 163 10.80 21.83 -6.46
N ARG A 164 11.22 20.84 -7.25
CA ARG A 164 11.26 20.96 -8.72
C ARG A 164 9.87 21.14 -9.33
N ILE A 165 8.86 20.42 -8.84
CA ILE A 165 7.49 20.47 -9.38
C ILE A 165 6.82 21.80 -9.04
N THR A 166 6.97 22.28 -7.80
CA THR A 166 6.27 23.47 -7.29
C THR A 166 7.02 24.78 -7.56
N GLY A 167 8.33 24.71 -7.84
CA GLY A 167 9.21 25.88 -7.95
C GLY A 167 9.50 26.56 -6.60
N SER A 168 9.00 26.02 -5.48
CA SER A 168 9.26 26.52 -4.13
C SER A 168 10.24 25.60 -3.42
N THR A 169 11.22 26.15 -2.71
CA THR A 169 12.17 25.33 -1.95
C THR A 169 11.46 24.62 -0.80
N VAL A 170 11.57 23.29 -0.78
CA VAL A 170 11.16 22.43 0.33
C VAL A 170 12.41 21.78 0.91
N THR A 171 12.70 22.05 2.18
CA THR A 171 13.84 21.47 2.90
C THR A 171 13.37 20.46 3.93
N ARG A 172 14.19 19.45 4.23
CA ARG A 172 13.95 18.53 5.33
C ARG A 172 14.86 18.83 6.51
N THR A 173 14.26 18.82 7.70
CA THR A 173 14.93 18.79 8.99
C THR A 173 14.66 17.44 9.64
N VAL A 174 15.72 16.68 9.94
CA VAL A 174 15.60 15.43 10.69
C VAL A 174 15.31 15.76 12.16
N VAL A 175 14.24 15.18 12.69
CA VAL A 175 13.82 15.36 14.10
C VAL A 175 13.73 14.01 14.81
N ASP A 176 13.75 14.03 16.15
CA ASP A 176 13.55 12.82 16.94
C ASP A 176 12.13 12.26 16.78
N GLU A 177 11.98 10.93 16.87
CA GLU A 177 10.67 10.27 16.69
C GLU A 177 9.63 10.73 17.72
N ASP A 178 10.04 11.00 18.97
CA ASP A 178 9.17 11.53 20.01
C ASP A 178 8.69 12.95 19.71
N GLU A 179 9.58 13.80 19.17
CA GLU A 179 9.23 15.15 18.72
C GLU A 179 8.22 15.08 17.58
N TYR A 180 8.48 14.22 16.59
CA TYR A 180 7.58 14.01 15.45
C TYR A 180 6.21 13.51 15.91
N ARG A 181 6.16 12.52 16.80
CA ARG A 181 4.91 12.01 17.37
C ARG A 181 4.14 13.10 18.10
N ALA A 182 4.80 13.90 18.94
CA ALA A 182 4.17 15.00 19.65
C ALA A 182 3.59 16.04 18.68
N ALA A 183 4.33 16.36 17.60
CA ALA A 183 3.89 17.28 16.56
C ALA A 183 2.66 16.74 15.79
N LEU A 184 2.62 15.44 15.47
CA LEU A 184 1.47 14.81 14.81
C LEU A 184 0.19 14.93 15.65
N VAL A 185 0.28 14.60 16.94
CA VAL A 185 -0.87 14.67 17.86
C VAL A 185 -1.33 16.12 18.06
N ALA A 186 -0.39 17.05 18.25
CA ALA A 186 -0.70 18.48 18.33
C ALA A 186 -1.33 19.01 17.03
N GLY A 187 -0.97 18.45 15.88
CA GLY A 187 -1.55 18.72 14.57
C GLY A 187 -2.93 18.10 14.32
N GLY A 188 -3.48 17.38 15.30
CA GLY A 188 -4.83 16.79 15.24
C GLY A 188 -4.88 15.36 14.70
N LEU A 189 -3.74 14.69 14.48
CA LEU A 189 -3.73 13.26 14.20
C LEU A 189 -4.20 12.50 15.45
N PRO A 190 -5.19 11.60 15.36
CA PRO A 190 -5.58 10.79 16.50
C PRO A 190 -4.39 9.94 16.97
N GLU A 191 -4.20 9.86 18.29
CA GLU A 191 -3.01 9.21 18.88
C GLU A 191 -2.84 7.75 18.43
N ALA A 192 -3.94 7.04 18.15
CA ALA A 192 -3.94 5.68 17.63
C ALA A 192 -3.19 5.51 16.29
N PHE A 193 -3.06 6.58 15.49
CA PHE A 193 -2.33 6.55 14.22
C PHE A 193 -0.85 6.92 14.35
N ALA A 194 -0.41 7.52 15.46
CA ALA A 194 0.99 7.90 15.62
C ALA A 194 1.98 6.71 15.52
N PRO A 195 1.71 5.52 16.10
CA PRO A 195 2.58 4.36 15.92
C PRO A 195 2.70 3.88 14.48
N MET A 196 1.65 4.07 13.66
CA MET A 196 1.72 3.76 12.23
C MET A 196 2.70 4.70 11.51
N MET A 197 2.63 5.99 11.84
CA MET A 197 3.51 7.01 11.25
C MET A 197 4.97 6.80 11.66
N THR A 198 5.25 6.57 12.94
CA THR A 198 6.63 6.29 13.39
C THR A 198 7.13 4.94 12.88
N GLY A 199 6.26 3.92 12.84
CA GLY A 199 6.58 2.61 12.28
C GLY A 199 6.95 2.65 10.79
N PHE A 200 6.38 3.58 10.02
CA PHE A 200 6.81 3.83 8.64
C PHE A 200 8.29 4.25 8.59
N PHE A 201 8.71 5.22 9.40
CA PHE A 201 10.09 5.72 9.39
C PHE A 201 11.09 4.65 9.82
N ALA A 202 10.75 3.88 10.85
CA ALA A 202 11.55 2.74 11.28
C ALA A 202 11.68 1.67 10.18
N ALA A 203 10.56 1.27 9.56
CA ALA A 203 10.56 0.29 8.47
C ALA A 203 11.36 0.76 7.24
N ALA A 204 11.21 2.04 6.87
CA ALA A 204 11.94 2.62 5.75
C ALA A 204 13.46 2.62 6.01
N ARG A 205 13.88 2.97 7.23
CA ARG A 205 15.29 2.96 7.67
C ARG A 205 15.92 1.57 7.61
N ASP A 206 15.12 0.54 7.93
CA ASP A 206 15.55 -0.86 7.88
C ASP A 206 15.41 -1.46 6.47
N GLY A 207 15.04 -0.65 5.47
CA GLY A 207 15.00 -1.02 4.06
C GLY A 207 13.79 -1.85 3.65
N GLU A 208 12.75 -1.93 4.51
CA GLU A 208 11.56 -2.76 4.24
C GLU A 208 10.79 -2.32 2.99
N PHE A 209 10.98 -1.07 2.55
CA PHE A 209 10.35 -0.50 1.36
C PHE A 209 11.31 -0.26 0.19
N ALA A 210 12.59 -0.66 0.32
CA ALA A 210 13.63 -0.27 -0.63
C ALA A 210 13.76 -1.21 -1.84
N THR A 211 13.15 -2.41 -1.78
CA THR A 211 13.28 -3.40 -2.87
C THR A 211 12.60 -2.88 -4.14
N VAL A 212 13.34 -2.92 -5.25
CA VAL A 212 12.86 -2.65 -6.60
C VAL A 212 12.96 -3.95 -7.40
N ASP A 213 11.88 -4.30 -8.10
CA ASP A 213 11.75 -5.56 -8.83
C ASP A 213 11.05 -5.33 -10.18
N PRO A 214 11.51 -5.97 -11.29
CA PRO A 214 10.99 -5.73 -12.62
C PRO A 214 9.59 -6.33 -12.86
N THR A 215 9.06 -7.16 -11.96
CA THR A 215 7.79 -7.88 -12.18
C THR A 215 6.65 -6.95 -12.57
N LEU A 216 6.54 -5.76 -11.96
CA LEU A 216 5.50 -4.81 -12.33
C LEU A 216 5.71 -4.28 -13.75
N ALA A 217 6.92 -3.93 -14.14
CA ALA A 217 7.24 -3.47 -15.49
C ALA A 217 6.90 -4.54 -16.55
N ASP A 218 7.27 -5.80 -16.27
CA ASP A 218 7.02 -6.94 -17.15
C ASP A 218 5.52 -7.24 -17.32
N LEU A 219 4.73 -7.05 -16.26
CA LEU A 219 3.27 -7.18 -16.33
C LEU A 219 2.63 -6.07 -17.17
N LEU A 220 3.14 -4.85 -17.05
CA LEU A 220 2.64 -3.67 -17.76
C LEU A 220 3.08 -3.59 -19.23
N ASP A 221 4.15 -4.30 -19.61
CA ASP A 221 4.85 -4.15 -20.89
C ASP A 221 5.35 -2.71 -21.13
N ARG A 222 5.73 -2.05 -20.03
CA ARG A 222 6.33 -0.70 -20.01
C ARG A 222 6.90 -0.41 -18.63
N GLU A 223 7.70 0.64 -18.53
CA GLU A 223 8.13 1.17 -17.24
C GLU A 223 6.93 1.59 -16.36
N PRO A 224 6.96 1.28 -15.05
CA PRO A 224 6.00 1.83 -14.11
C PRO A 224 6.09 3.36 -14.06
N ARG A 225 4.95 3.99 -13.84
CA ARG A 225 4.84 5.44 -13.73
C ARG A 225 5.68 5.94 -12.55
N SER A 226 6.44 7.01 -12.79
CA SER A 226 7.31 7.60 -11.77
C SER A 226 6.52 8.35 -10.69
N ILE A 227 7.10 8.47 -9.49
CA ILE A 227 6.50 9.31 -8.44
C ILE A 227 6.52 10.80 -8.82
N GLU A 228 7.47 11.28 -9.63
CA GLU A 228 7.42 12.64 -10.19
C GLU A 228 6.12 12.88 -10.94
N ASP A 229 5.74 11.94 -11.81
CA ASP A 229 4.52 12.07 -12.60
C ASP A 229 3.29 12.02 -11.70
N VAL A 230 3.26 11.15 -10.70
CA VAL A 230 2.14 11.05 -9.74
C VAL A 230 2.00 12.32 -8.91
N LEU A 231 3.11 12.86 -8.41
CA LEU A 231 3.11 14.11 -7.65
C LEU A 231 2.77 15.32 -8.52
N ALA A 232 3.24 15.37 -9.76
CA ALA A 232 2.93 16.46 -10.68
C ALA A 232 1.42 16.53 -10.96
N ASP A 233 0.76 15.39 -11.16
CA ASP A 233 -0.70 15.33 -11.33
C ASP A 233 -1.43 15.73 -10.04
N THR A 234 -0.97 15.19 -8.90
CA THR A 234 -1.63 15.40 -7.61
C THR A 234 -1.52 16.86 -7.16
N LEU A 235 -0.34 17.47 -7.28
CA LEU A 235 -0.08 18.85 -6.85
C LEU A 235 -0.70 19.89 -7.78
N ARG A 236 -0.92 19.58 -9.06
CA ARG A 236 -1.67 20.46 -9.99
C ARG A 236 -3.16 20.50 -9.72
N ALA A 237 -3.69 19.50 -9.01
CA ALA A 237 -5.10 19.43 -8.62
C ALA A 237 -5.43 20.29 -7.37
N TYR A 238 -4.41 20.89 -6.74
CA TYR A 238 -4.53 21.87 -5.66
C TYR A 238 -4.41 23.30 -6.20
#